data_AF-A0A7Z2SZA0-F1
#
_entry.id   AF-A0A7Z2SZA0-F1
#
_cell.length_a   1.000
_cell.length_b   1.000
_cell.length_c   1.000
_cell.angle_alpha   90.00
_cell.angle_beta   90.00
_cell.angle_gamma   90.00
#
_symmetry.space_group_name_H-M   'P 1'
#
loop_
_entity.id
_entity.type
_entity.pdbx_description
1 polymer ?
#
loop_
_entity_poly.entity_id
_entity_poly.type
_entity_poly.pdbx_seq_one_letter_code
_entity_poly.pdbx_strand_id
1 'polypeptide(L)' 'MLMEDRLKALQEASRICWKCKAELREEEVMTVTDGHSISIDFCYRCYEQHRGKRHR' A
#
# COMPACT_ATOMS: atom_id res chain seq x y z
N MET A 1 -31.59 6.73 0.89
CA MET A 1 -30.14 6.50 0.69
C MET A 1 -29.51 7.86 0.44
N LEU A 2 -28.93 8.44 1.49
CA LEU A 2 -28.36 9.79 1.47
C LEU A 2 -27.10 9.81 0.58
N MET A 3 -26.90 10.90 -0.15
CA MET A 3 -25.71 11.18 -0.98
C MET A 3 -24.38 11.05 -0.22
N GLU A 4 -24.42 11.09 1.11
CA GLU A 4 -23.26 11.06 2.00
C GLU A 4 -22.49 9.73 1.99
N ASP A 5 -23.17 8.61 1.77
CA ASP A 5 -22.53 7.28 1.66
C ASP A 5 -21.66 7.15 0.39
N ARG A 6 -22.05 7.80 -0.71
CA ARG A 6 -21.30 7.72 -1.98
C ARG A 6 -20.01 8.53 -1.95
N LEU A 7 -19.97 9.61 -1.15
CA LEU A 7 -18.76 10.42 -0.99
C LEU A 7 -17.72 9.73 -0.11
N LYS A 8 -18.15 8.99 0.93
CA LYS A 8 -17.24 8.16 1.74
C LYS A 8 -16.61 7.01 0.94
N ALA A 9 -17.34 6.41 0.01
CA ALA A 9 -16.79 5.40 -0.89
C ALA A 9 -15.73 5.94 -1.86
N LEU A 10 -15.73 7.25 -2.14
CA LEU A 10 -14.73 7.90 -3.01
C LEU A 10 -13.51 8.43 -2.23
N GLN A 11 -13.59 8.51 -0.90
CA GLN A 11 -12.46 8.78 -0.02
C GLN A 11 -11.75 7.48 0.39
N GLU A 12 -11.66 6.50 -0.50
CA GLU A 12 -10.72 5.39 -0.31
C GLU A 12 -9.33 6.00 -0.11
N ALA A 13 -8.74 5.73 1.06
CA ALA A 13 -7.44 6.25 1.43
C ALA A 13 -6.39 5.68 0.47
N SER A 14 -6.11 6.41 -0.60
CA SER A 14 -5.08 6.06 -1.57
C SER A 14 -3.74 6.02 -0.84
N ARG A 15 -3.11 4.85 -0.79
CA ARG A 15 -1.76 4.71 -0.24
C ARG A 15 -0.73 4.92 -1.34
N ILE A 16 0.52 5.19 -0.97
CA ILE A 16 1.58 5.43 -1.96
C ILE A 16 2.69 4.42 -1.77
N CYS A 17 3.09 3.75 -2.85
CA CYS A 17 4.25 2.88 -2.84
C CYS A 17 5.51 3.66 -2.47
N TRP A 18 6.21 3.26 -1.43
CA TRP A 18 7.43 3.92 -0.95
C TRP A 18 8.51 4.03 -2.02
N LYS A 19 8.64 3.01 -2.88
CA LYS A 19 9.70 2.91 -3.89
C LYS A 19 9.39 3.63 -5.20
N CYS A 20 8.27 3.31 -5.84
CA CYS A 20 7.94 3.84 -7.17
C CYS A 20 6.98 5.04 -7.14
N LYS A 21 6.52 5.45 -5.95
CA LYS A 21 5.56 6.55 -5.74
C LYS A 21 4.23 6.39 -6.49
N ALA A 22 3.92 5.16 -6.94
CA ALA A 22 2.63 4.84 -7.51
C ALA A 22 1.55 4.90 -6.44
N GLU A 23 0.41 5.46 -6.81
CA GLU A 23 -0.81 5.44 -6.00
C GLU A 23 -1.38 4.01 -5.98
N LEU A 24 -1.75 3.54 -4.79
CA LEU A 24 -2.20 2.19 -4.51
C LEU A 24 -3.59 2.27 -3.90
N ARG A 25 -4.47 1.40 -4.39
CA ARG A 25 -5.71 1.07 -3.70
C ARG A 25 -5.38 0.26 -2.46
N GLU A 26 -6.23 0.32 -1.43
CA GLU A 26 -5.99 -0.43 -0.19
C GLU A 26 -5.81 -1.94 -0.44
N GLU A 27 -6.52 -2.49 -1.44
CA GLU A 27 -6.42 -3.90 -1.84
C GLU A 27 -5.08 -4.29 -2.50
N GLU A 28 -4.31 -3.31 -3.01
CA GLU A 28 -3.06 -3.53 -3.75
C GLU A 28 -1.81 -3.24 -2.89
N VAL A 29 -2.00 -2.88 -1.62
CA VAL A 29 -0.91 -2.50 -0.70
C VAL A 29 -0.27 -3.73 -0.06
N MET A 30 1.04 -3.85 -0.24
CA MET A 30 1.88 -4.80 0.47
C MET A 30 2.71 -4.08 1.53
N THR A 31 2.36 -4.22 2.81
CA THR A 31 3.09 -3.59 3.91
C THR A 31 4.23 -4.49 4.41
N VAL A 32 5.43 -3.94 4.49
CA VAL A 32 6.59 -4.56 5.16
C VAL A 32 6.80 -3.85 6.49
N THR A 33 6.85 -4.62 7.57
CA THR A 33 7.23 -4.10 8.89
C THR A 33 8.62 -4.60 9.28
N ASP A 34 9.36 -3.77 10.01
CA ASP A 34 10.60 -4.16 10.70
C ASP A 34 10.32 -4.98 11.98
N GLY A 35 9.05 -5.14 12.36
CA GLY A 35 8.63 -5.85 13.57
C GLY A 35 8.64 -4.99 14.84
N HIS A 36 8.99 -3.71 14.74
CA HIS A 36 9.07 -2.80 15.88
C HIS A 36 8.15 -1.60 15.72
N SER A 37 8.49 -0.68 14.80
CA SER A 37 7.83 0.63 14.73
C SER A 37 7.69 1.19 13.32
N ILE A 38 8.32 0.56 12.32
CA ILE A 38 8.32 1.07 10.95
C ILE A 38 7.52 0.11 10.07
N SER A 39 6.49 0.67 9.43
CA SER A 39 5.67 0.01 8.41
C SER A 39 5.84 0.77 7.09
N ILE A 40 6.22 0.05 6.04
CA ILE A 40 6.47 0.62 4.72
C ILE A 40 5.54 -0.04 3.71
N ASP A 41 4.76 0.77 3.01
CA ASP A 41 3.84 0.30 1.98
C ASP A 41 4.52 0.21 0.61
N PHE A 42 4.34 -0.93 -0.06
CA PHE A 42 4.85 -1.20 -1.40
C PHE A 42 3.72 -1.68 -2.32
N CYS A 43 3.86 -1.43 -3.62
CA CYS A 43 3.10 -2.18 -4.61
C CYS A 43 3.64 -3.60 -4.73
N TYR A 44 2.83 -4.53 -5.24
CA TYR A 44 3.20 -5.94 -5.46
C TYR A 44 4.58 -6.10 -6.14
N ARG A 45 4.81 -5.38 -7.25
CA ARG A 45 6.09 -5.44 -7.99
C ARG A 45 7.30 -5.00 -7.15
N CYS A 46 7.15 -3.94 -6.36
CA CYS A 46 8.24 -3.45 -5.53
C CYS A 46 8.47 -4.34 -4.30
N TYR A 47 7.40 -4.91 -3.76
CA TYR A 47 7.44 -5.89 -2.69
C TYR A 47 8.20 -7.15 -3.11
N GLU A 48 7.88 -7.73 -4.27
CA GLU A 48 8.59 -8.91 -4.79
C GLU A 48 10.09 -8.64 -4.97
N GLN A 49 10.46 -7.50 -5.55
CA GLN A 49 11.86 -7.10 -5.68
C GLN A 49 12.56 -6.91 -4.33
N HIS A 50 11.83 -6.41 -3.32
CA HIS A 50 12.37 -6.27 -1.97
C HIS A 50 12.56 -7.64 -1.30
N ARG A 51 11.61 -8.56 -1.47
CA ARG A 51 11.65 -9.88 -0.84
C ARG A 51 12.68 -10.80 -1.50
N GLY A 52 12.80 -10.75 -2.83
CA GLY A 52 13.80 -11.53 -3.59
C GLY A 52 15.26 -11.20 -3.24
N LYS A 53 15.53 -10.01 -2.68
CA LYS A 53 16.87 -9.62 -2.21
C LYS A 53 17.26 -10.23 -0.85
N ARG A 54 16.33 -10.81 -0.08
CA ARG A 54 16.64 -11.45 1.21
C ARG A 54 17.07 -12.92 1.10
N HIS A 55 17.11 -13.48 -0.11
CA HIS A 55 17.40 -14.90 -0.34
C HIS A 55 18.68 -15.15 -1.14
N ARG A 56 19.60 -14.18 -1.16
CA ARG A 56 20.93 -14.33 -1.74
C ARG A 56 22.00 -13.93 -0.75
#